data_AF-A0A2G6CGJ5-F1
#
_entry.id   AF-A0A2G6CGJ5-F1
#
_cell.length_a   1.000
_cell.length_b   1.000
_cell.length_c   1.000
_cell.angle_alpha   90.00
_cell.angle_beta   90.00
_cell.angle_gamma   90.00
#
_symmetry.space_group_name_H-M   'P 1'
#
loop_
_entity.id
_entity.type
_entity.pdbx_description
1 polymer ?
#
loop_
_entity_poly.entity_id
_entity_poly.type
_entity_poly.pdbx_seq_one_letter_code
_entity_poly.pdbx_strand_id
1 'polypeptide(L)'
;MSNRTPKFKSTFITLVILSMTGCASSGTMQGIIRGKGTPVQFQYEQGLDRDFYTTVIGNEKFSGQAVNSGAVSGFGNIYTPGGVNTVITYATSGNFIAVMMGDKGSSMRCEMTYADSSGYTPMGGVGICRVSDGRVIDITW
;
A
#
# COMPACT_ATOMS: atom_id res chain seq x y z
N MET A 1 -4.65 -30.46 -67.94
CA MET A 1 -3.84 -29.58 -67.07
C MET A 1 -4.61 -29.34 -65.78
N SER A 2 -4.27 -30.05 -64.70
CA SER A 2 -4.93 -29.95 -63.39
C SER A 2 -3.91 -29.43 -62.38
N ASN A 3 -4.03 -28.14 -62.03
CA ASN A 3 -3.15 -27.47 -61.06
C ASN A 3 -3.45 -27.99 -59.63
N ARG A 4 -2.47 -28.61 -58.97
CA ARG A 4 -2.47 -28.83 -57.52
C ARG A 4 -1.52 -27.82 -56.88
N THR A 5 -2.07 -26.82 -56.21
CA THR A 5 -1.32 -25.92 -55.31
C THR A 5 -1.28 -26.50 -53.89
N PRO A 6 -0.16 -26.39 -53.16
CA PRO A 6 -0.03 -26.93 -51.81
C PRO A 6 -0.68 -25.99 -50.76
N LYS A 7 -1.42 -26.57 -49.81
CA LYS A 7 -1.98 -25.83 -48.67
C LYS A 7 -0.87 -25.58 -47.63
N PHE A 8 -0.37 -24.36 -47.58
CA PHE A 8 0.51 -23.89 -46.50
C PHE A 8 -0.33 -23.73 -45.23
N LYS A 9 -0.16 -24.62 -44.25
CA LYS A 9 -0.83 -24.52 -42.95
C LYS A 9 -0.12 -23.43 -42.14
N SER A 10 -0.71 -22.24 -42.11
CA SER A 10 -0.28 -21.14 -41.25
C SER A 10 -0.68 -21.45 -39.81
N THR A 11 0.26 -21.94 -39.01
CA THR A 11 0.09 -22.09 -37.57
C THR A 11 0.24 -20.70 -36.92
N PHE A 12 -0.88 -20.07 -36.57
CA PHE A 12 -0.89 -18.86 -35.74
C PHE A 12 -0.42 -19.22 -34.32
N ILE A 13 0.78 -18.78 -33.96
CA ILE A 13 1.29 -18.85 -32.58
C ILE A 13 0.79 -17.60 -31.85
N THR A 14 -0.26 -17.74 -31.05
CA THR A 14 -0.75 -16.67 -30.16
C THR A 14 0.14 -16.58 -28.93
N LEU A 15 0.98 -15.54 -28.86
CA LEU A 15 1.78 -15.19 -27.69
C LEU A 15 0.87 -14.59 -26.61
N VAL A 16 0.48 -15.39 -25.62
CA VAL A 16 -0.25 -14.92 -24.43
C VAL A 16 0.76 -14.27 -23.48
N ILE A 17 0.81 -12.94 -23.49
CA ILE A 17 1.57 -12.15 -22.50
C ILE A 17 0.73 -12.10 -21.22
N LEU A 18 1.10 -12.94 -20.25
CA LEU A 18 0.53 -12.95 -18.92
C LEU A 18 1.10 -11.76 -18.13
N SER A 19 0.46 -10.60 -18.22
CA SER A 19 0.80 -9.45 -17.36
C SER A 19 0.33 -9.75 -15.94
N MET A 20 1.23 -10.29 -15.11
CA MET A 20 1.06 -10.28 -13.65
C MET A 20 1.20 -8.84 -13.14
N THR A 21 0.20 -8.01 -13.38
CA THR A 21 0.02 -6.79 -12.59
C THR A 21 -0.41 -7.23 -11.20
N GLY A 22 0.55 -7.30 -10.28
CA GLY A 22 0.25 -7.38 -8.85
C GLY A 22 -0.77 -6.29 -8.51
N CYS A 23 -1.78 -6.62 -7.72
CA CYS A 23 -2.80 -5.67 -7.27
C CYS A 23 -2.17 -4.65 -6.31
N ALA A 24 -1.36 -3.73 -6.83
CA ALA A 24 -0.99 -2.52 -6.11
C ALA A 24 -2.27 -1.69 -5.97
N SER A 25 -2.88 -1.74 -4.80
CA SER A 25 -4.10 -0.99 -4.50
C SER A 25 -3.68 0.42 -4.15
N SER A 26 -3.91 1.37 -5.06
CA SER A 26 -3.67 2.79 -4.80
C SER A 26 -4.98 3.50 -4.51
N GLY A 27 -4.90 4.59 -3.75
CA GLY A 27 -6.07 5.38 -3.40
C GLY A 27 -5.70 6.72 -2.78
N THR A 28 -6.71 7.40 -2.25
CA THR A 28 -6.54 8.72 -1.64
C THR A 28 -7.12 8.77 -0.24
N MET A 29 -6.45 9.47 0.66
CA MET A 29 -6.98 9.87 1.95
C MET A 29 -7.26 11.36 1.96
N GLN A 30 -8.30 11.77 2.67
CA GLN A 30 -8.65 13.17 2.85
C GLN A 30 -8.19 13.63 4.23
N GLY A 31 -7.62 14.83 4.29
CA GLY A 31 -7.24 15.44 5.56
C GLY A 31 -7.53 16.92 5.61
N ILE A 32 -7.48 17.47 6.83
CA ILE A 32 -7.71 18.89 7.10
C ILE A 32 -6.62 19.39 8.04
N ILE A 33 -6.02 20.54 7.70
CA ILE A 33 -5.09 21.23 8.60
C ILE A 33 -5.89 21.86 9.74
N ARG A 34 -5.67 21.36 10.96
CA ARG A 34 -6.35 21.82 12.17
C ARG A 34 -6.14 23.32 12.39
N GLY A 35 -7.20 24.02 12.78
CA GLY A 35 -7.20 25.46 13.02
C GLY A 35 -7.29 26.33 11.77
N LYS A 36 -6.94 25.81 10.58
CA LYS A 36 -7.11 26.54 9.30
C LYS A 36 -8.29 26.05 8.47
N GLY A 37 -8.69 24.78 8.64
CA GLY A 37 -9.73 24.16 7.81
C GLY A 37 -9.29 23.89 6.36
N THR A 38 -8.00 24.07 6.05
CA THR A 38 -7.47 23.86 4.70
C THR A 38 -7.46 22.37 4.37
N PRO A 39 -8.13 21.93 3.30
CA PRO A 39 -8.10 20.53 2.89
C PRO A 39 -6.73 20.15 2.34
N VAL A 40 -6.32 18.91 2.60
CA VAL A 40 -5.12 18.26 2.08
C VAL A 40 -5.47 16.85 1.66
N GLN A 41 -4.81 16.35 0.63
CA GLN A 41 -5.04 15.00 0.12
C GLN A 41 -3.74 14.22 0.16
N PHE A 42 -3.83 12.99 0.62
CA PHE A 42 -2.73 12.03 0.60
C PHE A 42 -3.03 11.01 -0.49
N GLN A 43 -2.01 10.66 -1.27
CA GLN A 43 -2.04 9.46 -2.10
C GLN A 43 -1.37 8.33 -1.32
N TYR A 44 -1.94 7.13 -1.41
CA TYR A 44 -1.26 5.93 -0.96
C TYR A 44 -1.12 4.92 -2.09
N GLU A 45 -0.08 4.12 -2.00
CA GLU A 45 0.14 2.93 -2.81
C GLU A 45 0.41 1.76 -1.86
N GLN A 46 -0.47 0.75 -1.91
CA GLN A 46 -0.35 -0.43 -1.06
C GLN A 46 0.67 -1.41 -1.66
N GLY A 47 1.71 -1.71 -0.89
CA GLY A 47 2.67 -2.77 -1.20
C GLY A 47 2.36 -4.06 -0.45
N LEU A 48 3.17 -5.10 -0.69
CA LEU A 48 3.03 -6.38 0.04
C LEU A 48 3.45 -6.24 1.51
N ASP A 49 4.52 -5.48 1.77
CA ASP A 49 5.12 -5.37 3.10
C ASP A 49 4.96 -3.97 3.73
N ARG A 50 4.74 -2.96 2.87
CA ARG A 50 4.77 -1.54 3.25
C ARG A 50 3.88 -0.74 2.32
N ASP A 51 3.25 0.29 2.87
CA ASP A 51 2.48 1.26 2.10
C ASP A 51 3.31 2.52 1.90
N PHE A 52 3.18 3.14 0.73
CA PHE A 52 3.87 4.39 0.42
C PHE A 52 2.88 5.53 0.40
N TYR A 53 3.16 6.60 1.13
CA TYR A 53 2.32 7.78 1.18
C TYR A 53 3.01 8.95 0.50
N THR A 54 2.23 9.76 -0.20
CA THR A 54 2.65 11.02 -0.81
C THR A 54 1.61 12.10 -0.55
N THR A 55 2.03 13.34 -0.31
CA THR A 55 1.14 14.50 -0.29
C THR A 55 1.90 15.75 -0.71
N VAL A 56 1.17 16.79 -1.11
CA VAL A 56 1.72 18.12 -1.38
C VAL A 56 0.97 19.12 -0.52
N ILE A 57 1.71 19.90 0.28
CA ILE A 57 1.12 20.94 1.13
C ILE A 57 1.80 22.26 0.86
N GLY A 58 1.04 23.21 0.30
CA GLY A 58 1.61 24.45 -0.20
C GLY A 58 2.49 24.17 -1.41
N ASN A 59 3.81 24.34 -1.24
CA ASN A 59 4.78 24.13 -2.32
C ASN A 59 5.78 22.99 -2.01
N GLU A 60 5.58 22.26 -0.92
CA GLU A 60 6.46 21.17 -0.47
C GLU A 60 5.77 19.82 -0.70
N LYS A 61 6.50 18.87 -1.29
CA LYS A 61 6.06 17.50 -1.49
C LYS A 61 6.65 16.62 -0.39
N PHE A 62 5.78 15.87 0.27
CA PHE A 62 6.14 14.90 1.30
C PHE A 62 5.98 13.49 0.74
N SER A 63 6.94 12.61 1.02
CA SER A 63 6.84 11.19 0.67
C SER A 63 7.48 10.31 1.74
N GLY A 64 6.88 9.15 2.00
CA GLY A 64 7.36 8.24 3.04
C GLY A 64 6.71 6.85 2.99
N GLN A 65 7.10 6.02 3.96
CA GLN A 65 6.57 4.67 4.11
C GLN A 65 5.78 4.57 5.41
N ALA A 66 4.66 3.86 5.36
CA ALA A 66 3.91 3.43 6.54
C ALA A 66 4.41 2.05 6.98
N VAL A 67 4.67 1.93 8.27
CA VAL A 67 5.09 0.69 8.92
C VAL A 67 4.14 0.36 10.06
N ASN A 68 3.73 -0.90 10.14
CA ASN A 68 2.89 -1.39 11.22
C ASN A 68 3.69 -1.37 12.53
N SER A 69 3.27 -0.53 13.48
CA SER A 69 3.98 -0.31 14.75
C SER A 69 3.72 -1.41 15.79
N GLY A 70 2.87 -2.39 15.46
CA GLY A 70 2.56 -3.54 16.30
C GLY A 70 2.55 -4.86 15.52
N ALA A 71 3.37 -4.97 14.48
CA ALA A 71 3.50 -6.22 13.73
C ALA A 71 4.12 -7.31 14.61
N VAL A 72 3.44 -8.46 14.70
CA VAL A 72 3.97 -9.65 15.36
C VAL A 72 3.97 -10.80 14.36
N SER A 73 5.11 -11.47 14.23
CA SER A 73 5.23 -12.72 13.47
C SER A 73 5.39 -13.89 14.44
N GLY A 74 4.72 -15.00 14.11
CA GLY A 74 4.75 -16.23 14.89
C GLY A 74 5.09 -17.41 13.98
N PHE A 75 5.80 -18.38 14.55
CA PHE A 75 6.08 -19.67 13.90
C PHE A 75 5.44 -20.78 14.73
N GLY A 76 4.68 -21.65 14.08
CA GLY A 76 4.07 -22.80 14.71
C GLY A 76 4.35 -24.07 13.91
N ASN A 77 4.54 -25.18 14.60
CA ASN A 77 4.59 -26.50 13.97
C ASN A 77 3.24 -27.18 14.13
N ILE A 78 2.62 -27.55 13.01
CA ILE A 78 1.42 -28.39 12.97
C ILE A 78 1.88 -29.83 12.81
N TYR A 79 1.59 -30.64 13.82
CA TYR A 79 1.83 -32.07 13.79
C TYR A 79 0.61 -32.76 13.18
N THR A 80 0.80 -33.37 12.02
CA THR A 80 -0.22 -34.18 11.34
C THR A 80 0.24 -35.63 11.29
N PRO A 81 -0.67 -36.62 11.12
CA PRO A 81 -0.27 -38.03 10.96
C PRO A 81 0.72 -38.28 9.81
N GLY A 82 0.83 -37.35 8.84
CA GLY A 82 1.75 -37.41 7.70
C GLY A 82 3.04 -36.60 7.85
N GLY A 83 3.30 -35.97 8.99
CA GLY A 83 4.53 -35.21 9.24
C GLY A 83 4.31 -33.87 9.95
N VAL A 84 5.40 -33.11 10.10
CA VAL A 84 5.42 -31.78 10.73
C VAL A 84 5.41 -30.72 9.63
N ASN A 85 4.41 -29.84 9.65
CA ASN A 85 4.34 -28.67 8.78
C ASN A 85 4.62 -27.41 9.59
N THR A 86 5.49 -26.53 9.09
CA THR A 86 5.72 -25.23 9.72
C THR A 86 4.77 -24.20 9.11
N VAL A 87 4.05 -23.47 9.97
CA VAL A 87 3.14 -22.40 9.61
C VAL A 87 3.70 -21.08 10.13
N ILE A 88 3.70 -20.07 9.26
CA ILE A 88 4.07 -18.70 9.58
C ILE A 88 2.78 -17.89 9.70
N THR A 89 2.59 -17.22 10.82
CA THR A 89 1.43 -16.36 11.07
C THR A 89 1.88 -14.92 11.25
N TYR A 90 1.17 -13.98 10.63
CA TYR A 90 1.38 -12.54 10.79
C TYR A 90 0.15 -11.93 11.46
N ALA A 91 0.36 -11.15 12.52
CA ALA A 91 -0.69 -10.38 13.17
C ALA A 91 -0.39 -8.89 13.01
N THR A 92 -1.41 -8.12 12.63
CA THR A 92 -1.34 -6.66 12.58
C THR A 92 -2.16 -6.05 13.70
N SER A 93 -1.67 -4.93 14.25
CA SER A 93 -2.38 -4.22 15.32
C SER A 93 -3.41 -3.22 14.82
N GLY A 94 -3.49 -3.01 13.49
CA GLY A 94 -4.22 -1.89 12.88
C GLY A 94 -3.54 -0.52 13.09
N ASN A 95 -2.49 -0.43 13.90
CA ASN A 95 -1.74 0.82 14.14
C ASN A 95 -0.52 0.90 13.23
N PHE A 96 -0.43 1.99 12.49
CA PHE A 96 0.64 2.26 11.54
C PHE A 96 1.27 3.61 11.82
N ILE A 97 2.58 3.69 11.66
CA ILE A 97 3.32 4.94 11.73
C ILE A 97 3.93 5.18 10.35
N ALA A 98 3.70 6.36 9.79
CA ALA A 98 4.38 6.81 8.60
C ALA A 98 5.28 8.00 8.91
N VAL A 99 6.51 7.98 8.40
CA VAL A 99 7.40 9.14 8.43
C VAL A 99 7.65 9.56 7.00
N MET A 100 7.23 10.78 6.67
CA MET A 100 7.33 11.37 5.35
C MET A 100 8.35 12.50 5.36
N MET A 101 9.24 12.50 4.38
CA MET A 101 10.26 13.53 4.20
C MET A 101 9.79 14.52 3.14
N GLY A 102 9.85 15.80 3.48
CA GLY A 102 9.57 16.91 2.58
C GLY A 102 10.78 17.22 1.70
N ASP A 103 10.53 17.56 0.43
CA ASP A 103 11.57 17.95 -0.53
C ASP A 103 12.18 19.34 -0.26
N LYS A 104 11.70 20.05 0.77
CA LYS A 104 12.22 21.35 1.22
C LYS A 104 12.75 21.34 2.66
N GLY A 105 12.92 20.17 3.24
CA GLY A 105 13.56 19.98 4.54
C GLY A 105 12.60 19.87 5.72
N SER A 106 11.29 19.95 5.51
CA SER A 106 10.32 19.60 6.55
C SER A 106 10.18 18.09 6.68
N SER A 107 9.70 17.62 7.82
CA SER A 107 9.29 16.23 8.02
C SER A 107 7.86 16.16 8.51
N MET A 108 7.22 15.02 8.29
CA MET A 108 5.87 14.76 8.75
C MET A 108 5.80 13.36 9.33
N ARG A 109 5.25 13.25 10.54
CA ARG A 109 4.99 11.97 11.20
C ARG A 109 3.49 11.77 11.31
N CYS A 110 3.00 10.67 10.76
CA CYS A 110 1.61 10.27 10.77
C CYS A 110 1.41 9.05 11.66
N GLU A 111 0.45 9.12 12.55
CA GLU A 111 -0.02 8.02 13.38
C GLU A 111 -1.41 7.63 12.90
N MET A 112 -1.51 6.43 12.32
CA MET A 112 -2.68 5.93 11.63
C MET A 112 -3.28 4.76 12.39
N THR A 113 -4.60 4.66 12.37
CA THR A 113 -5.36 3.51 12.83
C THR A 113 -6.29 3.08 11.71
N TYR A 114 -6.01 1.92 11.13
CA TYR A 114 -6.83 1.34 10.07
C TYR A 114 -8.13 0.79 10.68
N ALA A 115 -9.20 0.77 9.90
CA ALA A 115 -10.52 0.36 10.36
C ALA A 115 -10.60 -1.13 10.73
N ASP A 116 -9.66 -1.95 10.26
CA ASP A 116 -9.55 -3.35 10.63
C ASP A 116 -8.11 -3.79 10.94
N SER A 117 -7.98 -4.98 11.52
CA SER A 117 -6.68 -5.61 11.82
C SER A 117 -6.09 -6.37 10.65
N SER A 118 -6.65 -6.23 9.44
CA SER A 118 -6.10 -6.88 8.24
C SER A 118 -4.84 -6.18 7.76
N GLY A 119 -4.67 -4.89 8.12
CA GLY A 119 -3.54 -4.07 7.72
C GLY A 119 -3.65 -3.55 6.29
N TYR A 120 -4.83 -3.62 5.68
CA TYR A 120 -5.10 -3.11 4.33
C TYR A 120 -5.57 -1.66 4.38
N THR A 121 -4.82 -0.75 3.75
CA THR A 121 -5.20 0.67 3.67
C THR A 121 -6.62 0.86 3.07
N PRO A 122 -7.06 0.17 2.00
CA PRO A 122 -8.38 0.39 1.41
C PRO A 122 -9.59 0.13 2.33
N MET A 123 -9.39 -0.49 3.50
CA MET A 123 -10.47 -0.75 4.47
C MET A 123 -10.91 0.51 5.21
N GLY A 124 -10.22 1.63 5.00
CA GLY A 124 -10.47 2.90 5.64
C GLY A 124 -9.71 3.06 6.94
N GLY A 125 -9.82 4.24 7.54
CA GLY A 125 -9.16 4.53 8.80
C GLY A 125 -9.12 6.00 9.14
N VAL A 126 -8.47 6.29 10.25
CA VAL A 126 -8.21 7.65 10.71
C VAL A 126 -6.74 7.83 11.05
N GLY A 127 -6.25 9.06 11.03
CA GLY A 127 -4.92 9.34 11.50
C GLY A 127 -4.64 10.80 11.79
N ILE A 128 -3.54 11.03 12.49
CA ILE A 128 -3.07 12.36 12.85
C ILE A 128 -1.64 12.49 12.35
N CYS A 129 -1.41 13.47 11.46
CA CYS A 129 -0.07 13.83 11.02
C CYS A 129 0.40 15.12 11.67
N ARG A 130 1.65 15.12 12.13
CA ARG A 130 2.34 16.29 12.68
C ARG A 130 3.48 16.67 11.75
N VAL A 131 3.42 17.89 11.23
CA VAL A 131 4.49 18.47 10.42
C VAL A 131 5.50 19.13 11.34
N SER A 132 6.79 19.11 10.96
CA SER A 132 7.89 19.70 11.73
C SER A 132 7.73 21.20 11.99
N ASP A 133 6.91 21.90 11.20
CA ASP A 133 6.56 23.31 11.38
C ASP A 133 5.41 23.57 12.38
N GLY A 134 4.92 22.51 13.04
CA GLY A 134 3.90 22.58 14.09
C GLY A 134 2.47 22.40 13.58
N ARG A 135 2.24 22.31 12.25
CA ARG A 135 0.91 21.98 11.73
C ARG A 135 0.48 20.57 12.12
N VAL A 136 -0.80 20.43 12.43
CA VAL A 136 -1.45 19.14 12.69
C VAL A 136 -2.53 18.92 11.64
N ILE A 137 -2.58 17.70 11.11
CA ILE A 137 -3.50 17.30 10.06
C ILE A 137 -4.28 16.09 10.54
N ASP A 138 -5.60 16.21 10.54
CA ASP A 138 -6.50 15.10 10.81
C ASP A 138 -6.88 14.45 9.48
N ILE A 139 -6.75 13.13 9.37
CA ILE A 139 -6.93 12.35 8.13
C ILE A 139 -8.00 11.29 8.34
N THR A 140 -8.79 11.04 7.29
CA THR A 140 -9.74 9.93 7.17
C THR A 140 -9.78 9.42 5.74
N TRP A 141 -10.15 8.15 5.57
CA TRP A 141 -10.44 7.55 4.26
C TRP A 141 -11.31 6.32 4.39
#